data_AF-W1XSV7-F1
#
_entry.id   AF-W1XSV7-F1
#
_cell.length_a   1.000
_cell.length_b   1.000
_cell.length_c   1.000
_cell.angle_alpha   90.00
_cell.angle_beta   90.00
_cell.angle_gamma   90.00
#
_symmetry.space_group_name_H-M   'P 1'
#
loop_
_entity.id
_entity.type
_entity.pdbx_description
1 polymer ?
#
loop_
_entity_poly.entity_id
_entity_poly.type
_entity_poly.pdbx_seq_one_letter_code
_entity_poly.pdbx_strand_id
1 'polypeptide(L)'
;LVIGNKEFLVAVAGAAGPALEGGIRKFGMRAKKGAIDTIKIINNKIKYTTIEDGKPLGICGSGIVDLLAEMFLNGWVDFSGELKENVSKHIIKVDNQLAVEYASKDESENHESLIFMQSDINQF
;
A
#
# COMPACT_ATOMS: atom_id res chain seq x y z
N LEU A 1 7.17 2.63 21.43
CA LEU A 1 8.61 2.32 21.32
C LEU A 1 9.15 2.02 22.71
N VAL A 2 9.92 0.93 22.86
CA VAL A 2 10.64 0.61 24.09
C VAL A 2 12.13 0.55 23.75
N ILE A 3 12.96 1.25 24.51
CA ILE A 3 14.42 1.22 24.39
C ILE A 3 15.00 0.77 25.73
N GLY A 4 15.91 -0.20 25.71
CA GLY A 4 16.57 -0.66 26.93
C GLY A 4 17.27 -2.01 26.80
N ASN A 5 17.65 -2.55 27.96
CA ASN A 5 18.31 -3.85 28.11
C ASN A 5 17.90 -4.49 29.47
N LYS A 6 18.64 -5.49 29.94
CA LYS A 6 18.34 -6.17 31.21
C LYS A 6 18.42 -5.28 32.46
N GLU A 7 19.06 -4.11 32.36
CA GLU A 7 19.31 -3.20 33.48
C GLU A 7 18.34 -2.01 33.49
N PHE A 8 17.81 -1.61 32.34
CA PHE A 8 16.84 -0.52 32.24
C PHE A 8 15.88 -0.67 31.06
N LEU A 9 14.69 -0.10 31.18
CA LEU A 9 13.69 0.00 30.12
C LEU A 9 13.07 1.40 30.13
N VAL A 10 12.97 2.03 28.96
CA VAL A 10 12.26 3.30 28.74
C VAL A 10 11.19 3.08 27.68
N ALA A 11 9.95 3.44 28.00
CA ALA A 11 8.81 3.29 27.10
C ALA A 11 8.19 4.65 26.74
N VAL A 12 7.91 4.84 25.45
CA VAL A 12 7.18 6.00 24.92
C VAL A 12 6.12 5.55 23.93
N ALA A 13 5.01 6.28 23.88
CA ALA A 13 3.93 6.08 22.91
C ALA A 13 3.80 7.30 22.00
N GLY A 14 3.60 7.06 20.71
CA GLY A 14 3.29 8.09 19.72
C GLY A 14 2.02 7.69 18.98
N ALA A 15 1.16 8.66 18.68
CA ALA A 15 -0.03 8.43 17.87
C ALA A 15 0.39 8.24 16.41
N ALA A 16 0.32 7.01 15.91
CA ALA A 16 0.63 6.68 14.50
C ALA A 16 -0.63 6.53 13.62
N GLY A 17 -1.80 6.28 14.23
CA GLY A 17 -3.03 5.97 13.51
C GLY A 17 -3.06 4.54 12.92
N PRO A 18 -4.25 4.00 12.56
CA PRO A 18 -4.39 2.61 12.10
C PRO A 18 -4.11 2.43 10.59
N ALA A 19 -3.27 3.26 9.97
CA ALA A 19 -3.05 3.27 8.51
C ALA A 19 -2.51 1.92 8.00
N LEU A 20 -1.73 1.22 8.83
CA LEU A 20 -1.15 -0.10 8.56
C LEU A 20 -2.02 -1.28 9.03
N GLU A 21 -3.16 -1.01 9.66
CA GLU A 21 -4.03 -2.02 10.28
C GLU A 21 -5.32 -2.28 9.48
N GLY A 22 -5.44 -1.64 8.31
CA GLY A 22 -6.61 -1.69 7.43
C GLY A 22 -7.76 -0.77 7.84
N GLY A 23 -7.55 0.13 8.81
CA GLY A 23 -8.63 0.94 9.41
C GLY A 23 -8.99 2.24 8.70
N ILE A 24 -8.21 2.68 7.70
CA ILE A 24 -8.36 4.02 7.11
C ILE A 24 -8.50 4.01 5.58
N ARG A 25 -8.48 2.84 4.93
CA ARG A 25 -8.33 2.72 3.47
C ARG A 25 -9.37 1.80 2.88
N LYS A 26 -9.93 2.15 1.71
CA LYS A 26 -11.00 1.39 1.05
C LYS A 26 -10.64 -0.10 0.90
N PHE A 27 -9.40 -0.39 0.54
CA PHE A 27 -8.89 -1.74 0.31
C PHE A 27 -7.78 -2.15 1.29
N GLY A 28 -7.55 -1.36 2.34
CA GLY A 28 -6.63 -1.76 3.40
C GLY A 28 -7.23 -2.88 4.24
N MET A 29 -6.47 -3.93 4.52
CA MET A 29 -6.96 -5.06 5.30
C MET A 29 -5.88 -5.66 6.21
N ARG A 30 -6.30 -6.43 7.20
CA ARG A 30 -5.38 -7.22 8.03
C ARG A 30 -4.74 -8.33 7.20
N ALA A 31 -3.52 -8.73 7.58
CA ALA A 31 -2.80 -9.86 6.99
C ALA A 31 -3.60 -11.17 7.16
N LYS A 32 -4.35 -11.54 6.13
CA LYS A 32 -5.18 -12.74 6.00
C LYS A 32 -5.20 -13.18 4.54
N LYS A 33 -5.72 -14.38 4.26
CA LYS A 33 -5.91 -14.89 2.90
C LYS A 33 -6.43 -13.82 1.92
N GLY A 34 -5.73 -13.65 0.80
CA GLY A 34 -6.06 -12.67 -0.24
C GLY A 34 -5.56 -11.25 0.02
N ALA A 35 -4.93 -10.97 1.16
CA ALA A 35 -4.22 -9.70 1.35
C ALA A 35 -2.91 -9.73 0.56
N ILE A 36 -2.68 -8.70 -0.25
CA ILE A 36 -1.39 -8.44 -0.89
C ILE A 36 -0.38 -8.03 0.19
N ASP A 37 0.71 -8.79 0.30
CA ASP A 37 1.72 -8.66 1.35
C ASP A 37 3.11 -8.26 0.85
N THR A 38 3.42 -8.52 -0.42
CA THR A 38 4.65 -8.08 -1.10
C THR A 38 4.30 -7.45 -2.44
N ILE A 39 4.95 -6.34 -2.79
CA ILE A 39 4.83 -5.69 -4.10
C ILE A 39 6.22 -5.45 -4.71
N LYS A 40 6.32 -5.64 -6.03
CA LYS A 40 7.47 -5.27 -6.85
C LYS A 40 7.02 -4.60 -8.14
N ILE A 41 7.70 -3.52 -8.53
CA ILE A 41 7.50 -2.87 -9.82
C ILE A 41 8.72 -3.17 -10.70
N ILE A 42 8.51 -3.99 -11.73
CA ILE A 42 9.58 -4.42 -12.65
C ILE A 42 9.16 -4.06 -14.07
N ASN A 43 9.96 -3.25 -14.77
CA ASN A 43 9.69 -2.80 -16.14
C ASN A 43 8.30 -2.17 -16.27
N ASN A 44 7.95 -1.27 -15.35
CA ASN A 44 6.66 -0.58 -15.28
C ASN A 44 5.43 -1.50 -15.11
N LYS A 45 5.64 -2.72 -14.58
CA LYS A 45 4.59 -3.68 -14.27
C LYS A 45 4.62 -4.03 -12.79
N ILE A 46 3.45 -4.03 -12.17
CA ILE A 46 3.27 -4.47 -10.78
C ILE A 46 3.25 -6.00 -10.75
N LYS A 47 4.01 -6.57 -9.83
CA LYS A 47 3.93 -7.96 -9.40
C LYS A 47 3.69 -7.96 -7.91
N TYR A 48 2.91 -8.92 -7.43
CA TYR A 48 2.60 -9.05 -6.02
C TYR A 48 2.51 -10.52 -5.61
N THR A 49 2.60 -10.75 -4.31
CA THR A 49 2.17 -11.99 -3.67
C THR A 49 0.94 -11.71 -2.81
N THR A 50 0.20 -12.76 -2.49
CA THR A 50 -0.90 -12.71 -1.53
C THR A 50 -0.71 -13.78 -0.48
N ILE A 51 -1.22 -13.50 0.72
CA ILE A 51 -1.24 -14.49 1.80
C ILE A 51 -2.12 -15.67 1.39
N GLU A 52 -1.59 -16.89 1.61
CA GLU A 52 -2.21 -18.18 1.25
C GLU A 52 -2.54 -18.33 -0.25
N ASP A 53 -1.81 -17.64 -1.13
CA ASP A 53 -2.03 -17.64 -2.59
C ASP A 53 -3.49 -17.36 -2.98
N GLY A 54 -4.22 -16.63 -2.12
CA GLY A 54 -5.60 -16.24 -2.37
C GLY A 54 -5.69 -15.18 -3.45
N LYS A 55 -6.82 -15.10 -4.18
CA LYS A 55 -7.02 -13.95 -5.06
C LYS A 55 -7.02 -12.64 -4.27
N PRO A 56 -6.47 -11.56 -4.84
CA PRO A 56 -6.35 -10.29 -4.13
C PRO A 56 -7.71 -9.73 -3.75
N LEU A 57 -7.86 -9.39 -2.46
CA LEU A 57 -9.04 -8.76 -1.87
C LEU A 57 -8.73 -7.36 -1.31
N GLY A 58 -7.45 -7.09 -1.07
CA GLY A 58 -6.98 -5.86 -0.48
C GLY A 58 -5.47 -5.93 -0.23
N ILE A 59 -4.94 -4.97 0.51
CA ILE A 59 -3.52 -4.82 0.79
C ILE A 59 -3.29 -4.73 2.30
N CYS A 60 -2.29 -5.45 2.82
CA CYS A 60 -1.91 -5.35 4.22
C CYS A 60 -0.77 -4.35 4.44
N GLY A 61 -0.40 -4.11 5.70
CA GLY A 61 0.60 -3.11 6.05
C GLY A 61 1.95 -3.29 5.34
N SER A 62 2.47 -4.52 5.21
CA SER A 62 3.73 -4.76 4.48
C SER A 62 3.58 -4.46 2.98
N GLY A 63 2.44 -4.84 2.38
CA GLY A 63 2.14 -4.52 0.99
C GLY A 63 2.07 -3.02 0.74
N ILE A 64 1.49 -2.23 1.66
CA ILE A 64 1.43 -0.76 1.54
C ILE A 64 2.85 -0.18 1.56
N VAL A 65 3.70 -0.63 2.49
CA VAL A 65 5.09 -0.17 2.57
C VAL A 65 5.84 -0.49 1.28
N ASP A 66 5.69 -1.70 0.75
CA ASP A 66 6.29 -2.11 -0.52
C ASP A 66 5.75 -1.29 -1.70
N LEU A 67 4.44 -1.04 -1.76
CA LEU A 67 3.83 -0.23 -2.82
C LEU A 67 4.42 1.19 -2.85
N LEU A 68 4.46 1.86 -1.71
CA LEU A 68 5.02 3.21 -1.60
C LEU A 68 6.51 3.23 -1.95
N ALA A 69 7.29 2.28 -1.42
CA ALA A 69 8.71 2.17 -1.69
C ALA A 69 9.00 1.91 -3.18
N GLU A 70 8.32 0.95 -3.80
CA GLU A 70 8.52 0.61 -5.21
C GLU A 70 8.05 1.75 -6.13
N MET A 71 6.95 2.42 -5.81
CA MET A 71 6.52 3.62 -6.55
C MET A 71 7.58 4.72 -6.48
N PHE A 72 8.17 4.95 -5.32
CA PHE A 72 9.20 5.98 -5.16
C PHE A 72 10.45 5.61 -5.96
N LEU A 73 10.93 4.37 -5.84
CA LEU A 73 12.10 3.88 -6.56
C LEU A 73 11.93 3.87 -8.09
N ASN A 74 10.70 3.71 -8.57
CA ASN A 74 10.37 3.76 -10.00
C ASN A 74 9.90 5.16 -10.48
N GLY A 75 9.93 6.17 -9.60
CA GLY A 75 9.59 7.55 -9.94
C GLY A 75 8.10 7.80 -10.20
N TRP A 76 7.21 6.93 -9.71
CA TRP A 76 5.75 7.10 -9.79
C TRP A 76 5.21 8.07 -8.75
N VAL A 77 5.89 8.17 -7.61
CA VAL A 77 5.63 9.14 -6.54
C VAL A 77 6.92 9.89 -6.23
N ASP A 78 6.83 11.16 -5.85
CA ASP A 78 8.01 11.92 -5.39
C ASP A 78 8.24 11.81 -3.88
N PHE A 79 9.27 12.50 -3.38
CA PHE A 79 9.66 12.48 -1.97
C PHE A 79 8.61 13.12 -1.03
N SER A 80 7.68 13.91 -1.58
CA SER A 80 6.59 14.54 -0.83
C SER A 80 5.35 13.64 -0.77
N GLY A 81 5.35 12.53 -1.50
CA GLY A 81 4.20 11.64 -1.62
C GLY A 81 3.28 11.97 -2.80
N GLU A 82 3.66 12.88 -3.69
CA GLU A 82 2.82 13.27 -4.83
C GLU A 82 2.97 12.30 -6.01
N LEU A 83 1.85 11.70 -6.44
CA LEU A 83 1.78 10.84 -7.61
C LEU A 83 1.97 11.65 -8.89
N LYS A 84 2.72 11.08 -9.85
CA LYS A 84 2.99 11.72 -11.14
C LYS A 84 2.09 11.18 -12.24
N GLU A 85 1.51 12.07 -13.02
CA GLU A 85 0.75 11.69 -14.21
C GLU A 85 1.65 11.13 -15.31
N ASN A 86 1.12 10.24 -16.14
CA ASN A 86 1.76 9.73 -17.37
C ASN A 86 3.07 8.94 -17.18
N VAL A 87 3.42 8.56 -15.96
CA VAL A 87 4.60 7.71 -15.67
C VAL A 87 4.32 6.22 -15.82
N SER A 88 3.06 5.81 -15.64
CA SER A 88 2.63 4.42 -15.74
C SER A 88 1.15 4.35 -16.11
N LYS A 89 0.77 3.29 -16.82
CA LYS A 89 -0.64 2.95 -17.10
C LYS A 89 -1.43 2.63 -15.83
N HIS A 90 -0.73 2.31 -14.73
CA HIS A 90 -1.33 2.03 -13.43
C HIS A 90 -1.72 3.31 -12.69
N ILE A 91 -1.22 4.49 -13.11
CA ILE A 91 -1.65 5.77 -12.55
C ILE A 91 -2.90 6.23 -13.30
N ILE A 92 -4.03 6.24 -12.58
CA ILE A 92 -5.36 6.55 -13.11
C ILE A 92 -5.97 7.73 -12.36
N LYS A 93 -7.03 8.32 -12.94
CA LYS A 93 -7.86 9.34 -12.28
C LYS A 93 -9.14 8.71 -11.73
N VAL A 94 -9.38 8.89 -10.45
CA VAL A 94 -10.60 8.47 -9.73
C VAL A 94 -11.09 9.66 -8.93
N ASP A 95 -12.35 10.06 -9.11
CA ASP A 95 -12.96 11.21 -8.40
C ASP A 95 -12.10 12.50 -8.44
N ASN A 96 -11.53 12.82 -9.61
CA ASN A 96 -10.61 13.96 -9.84
C ASN A 96 -9.29 13.91 -9.03
N GLN A 97 -8.93 12.76 -8.47
CA GLN A 97 -7.65 12.53 -7.80
C GLN A 97 -6.86 11.44 -8.52
N LEU A 98 -5.53 11.49 -8.41
CA LEU A 98 -4.68 10.42 -8.89
C LEU A 98 -4.73 9.23 -7.93
N ALA A 99 -4.69 8.03 -8.50
CA ALA A 99 -4.59 6.78 -7.77
C ALA A 99 -3.69 5.81 -8.54
N VAL A 100 -3.08 4.87 -7.82
CA VAL A 100 -2.43 3.71 -8.41
C VAL A 100 -3.37 2.51 -8.36
N GLU A 101 -3.67 1.89 -9.50
CA GLU A 101 -4.33 0.58 -9.57
C GLU A 101 -3.27 -0.52 -9.45
N TYR A 102 -3.26 -1.22 -8.32
CA TYR A 102 -2.26 -2.25 -8.03
C TYR A 102 -2.76 -3.68 -8.30
N ALA A 103 -4.07 -3.88 -8.42
CA ALA A 103 -4.68 -5.09 -8.96
C ALA A 103 -5.97 -4.73 -9.70
N SER A 104 -6.15 -5.30 -10.89
CA SER A 104 -7.34 -5.05 -11.71
C SER A 104 -8.55 -5.84 -11.20
N LYS A 105 -9.75 -5.41 -11.61
CA LYS A 105 -11.01 -6.13 -11.33
C LYS A 105 -11.00 -7.60 -11.79
N ASP A 106 -10.27 -7.93 -12.85
CA ASP A 106 -10.22 -9.29 -13.41
C ASP A 106 -9.33 -10.21 -12.57
N GLU A 107 -8.37 -9.62 -11.83
CA GLU A 107 -7.49 -10.33 -10.91
C GLU A 107 -8.11 -10.45 -9.51
N SER A 108 -8.85 -9.43 -9.08
CA SER A 108 -9.46 -9.35 -7.74
C SER A 108 -10.53 -10.42 -7.50
N GLU A 109 -10.65 -10.87 -6.25
CA GLU A 109 -11.70 -11.80 -5.83
C GLU A 109 -13.09 -11.14 -5.80
N ASN A 110 -13.17 -9.85 -5.45
CA ASN A 110 -14.43 -9.09 -5.35
C ASN A 110 -14.84 -8.39 -6.66
N HIS A 111 -14.09 -8.60 -7.74
CA HIS A 111 -14.30 -7.96 -9.03
C HIS A 111 -14.27 -6.41 -8.98
N GLU A 112 -13.50 -5.85 -8.06
CA GLU A 112 -13.22 -4.41 -7.98
C GLU A 112 -11.75 -4.13 -8.30
N SER A 113 -11.50 -3.01 -8.98
CA SER A 113 -10.13 -2.49 -9.12
C SER A 113 -9.60 -2.06 -7.75
N LEU A 114 -8.54 -2.71 -7.30
CA LEU A 114 -7.88 -2.38 -6.04
C LEU A 114 -6.94 -1.20 -6.28
N ILE A 115 -7.29 -0.07 -5.67
CA ILE A 115 -6.60 1.22 -5.89
C ILE A 115 -6.08 1.81 -4.59
N PHE A 116 -5.04 2.63 -4.70
CA PHE A 116 -4.50 3.43 -3.61
C PHE A 116 -4.44 4.90 -4.07
N MET A 117 -5.24 5.76 -3.43
CA MET A 117 -5.44 7.15 -3.87
C MET A 117 -4.34 8.09 -3.35
N GLN A 118 -4.18 9.25 -3.99
CA GLN A 118 -3.33 10.32 -3.47
C GLN A 118 -3.70 10.71 -2.02
N SER A 119 -4.99 10.77 -1.72
CA SER A 119 -5.51 11.06 -0.38
C SER A 119 -5.16 9.96 0.64
N ASP A 120 -4.95 8.73 0.19
CA ASP A 120 -4.48 7.61 1.01
C ASP A 120 -2.99 7.75 1.34
N ILE A 121 -2.18 8.23 0.39
CA ILE A 121 -0.75 8.53 0.58
C ILE A 121 -0.58 9.67 1.59
N ASN A 122 -1.36 10.74 1.47
CA ASN A 122 -1.26 11.92 2.34
C ASN A 122 -1.60 11.65 3.82
N GLN A 123 -2.30 10.54 4.09
CA GLN A 123 -2.71 10.14 5.43
C GLN A 123 -1.77 9.06 6.02
N PHE A 124 -0.66 8.77 5.35
CA PHE A 124 0.37 7.81 5.77
C PHE A 124 1.63 8.56 6.20
#